data_AF-A0A947JIG5-F1
#
_entry.id   AF-A0A947JIG5-F1
#
_cell.length_a   1.000
_cell.length_b   1.000
_cell.length_c   1.000
_cell.angle_alpha   90.00
_cell.angle_beta   90.00
_cell.angle_gamma   90.00
#
_symmetry.space_group_name_H-M   'P 1'
#
loop_
_entity.id
_entity.type
_entity.pdbx_description
1 polymer ?
#
loop_
_entity_poly.entity_id
_entity_poly.type
_entity_poly.pdbx_seq_one_letter_code
_entity_poly.pdbx_strand_id
1 'polypeptide(L)'
;QVLSNGRNYKVLLASITYFKGEVGDEIVILVPIDKQTEWAAVENIVKGGERQPNADSDVSTVTLQEKDTPSVEKEKQLDDLEI
;
A
#
# COMPACT_ATOMS: atom_id res chain seq x y z
N GLN A 1 1.54 -15.54 -4.57
CA GLN A 1 1.79 -16.35 -3.36
C GLN A 1 1.27 -15.57 -2.17
N VAL A 2 0.89 -16.24 -1.09
CA VAL A 2 0.33 -15.62 0.13
C VAL A 2 1.21 -15.96 1.33
N LEU A 3 1.50 -14.98 2.18
CA LEU A 3 2.25 -15.18 3.42
C LEU A 3 1.27 -15.40 4.57
N SER A 4 1.41 -16.51 5.29
CA SER A 4 0.61 -16.80 6.49
C SER A 4 1.42 -17.64 7.47
N ASN A 5 1.33 -17.33 8.77
CA ASN A 5 2.05 -18.04 9.84
C ASN A 5 3.56 -18.20 9.57
N GLY A 6 4.19 -17.18 8.99
CA GLY A 6 5.61 -17.19 8.64
C GLY A 6 5.99 -18.11 7.47
N ARG A 7 5.01 -18.66 6.73
CA ARG A 7 5.22 -19.51 5.55
C ARG A 7 4.56 -18.90 4.31
N ASN A 8 5.22 -19.07 3.16
CA ASN A 8 4.64 -18.74 1.86
C ASN A 8 3.88 -19.93 1.28
N TYR A 9 2.67 -19.67 0.81
CA TYR A 9 1.83 -20.62 0.10
C TYR A 9 1.60 -20.20 -1.34
N LYS A 10 1.70 -21.17 -2.24
CA LYS A 10 1.25 -21.07 -3.62
C LYS A 10 -0.28 -21.16 -3.63
N VAL A 11 -0.90 -20.38 -4.50
CA VAL A 11 -2.36 -20.34 -4.68
C VAL A 11 -2.64 -20.37 -6.18
N LEU A 12 -3.80 -20.89 -6.57
CA LEU A 12 -4.18 -20.95 -7.96
C LEU A 12 -4.50 -19.55 -8.49
N LEU A 13 -3.89 -19.18 -9.62
CA LEU A 13 -4.14 -17.90 -10.27
C LEU A 13 -5.63 -17.71 -10.60
N ALA A 14 -6.32 -18.78 -11.00
CA ALA A 14 -7.74 -18.75 -11.30
C ALA A 14 -8.60 -18.26 -10.12
N SER A 15 -8.24 -18.62 -8.89
CA SER A 15 -8.93 -18.14 -7.69
C SER A 15 -8.74 -16.65 -7.51
N ILE A 16 -7.50 -16.15 -7.68
CA ILE A 16 -7.19 -14.73 -7.54
C ILE A 16 -7.94 -13.90 -8.58
N THR A 17 -7.96 -14.31 -9.85
CA THR A 17 -8.65 -13.57 -10.90
C THR A 17 -10.17 -13.66 -10.79
N TYR A 18 -10.72 -14.79 -10.34
CA TYR A 18 -12.15 -14.95 -10.09
C TYR A 18 -12.65 -13.97 -9.02
N PHE A 19 -11.95 -13.89 -7.88
CA PHE A 19 -12.26 -12.96 -6.79
C PHE A 19 -11.74 -11.53 -7.01
N LYS A 20 -11.08 -11.28 -8.16
CA LYS A 20 -10.45 -10.00 -8.53
C LYS A 20 -9.50 -9.50 -7.43
N GLY A 21 -8.74 -10.40 -6.81
CA GLY A 21 -7.83 -10.06 -5.72
C GLY A 21 -6.67 -9.18 -6.21
N GLU A 22 -6.35 -8.16 -5.43
CA GLU A 22 -5.25 -7.23 -5.68
C GLU A 22 -4.25 -7.24 -4.52
N VAL A 23 -3.08 -6.63 -4.74
CA VAL A 23 -2.09 -6.49 -3.68
C VAL A 23 -2.64 -5.55 -2.61
N GLY A 24 -2.60 -5.98 -1.35
CA GLY A 24 -3.17 -5.24 -0.23
C GLY A 24 -4.52 -5.79 0.24
N ASP A 25 -5.14 -6.68 -0.54
CA ASP A 25 -6.29 -7.46 -0.06
C ASP A 25 -5.85 -8.51 0.96
N GLU A 26 -6.72 -8.74 1.94
CA GLU A 26 -6.56 -9.85 2.88
C GLU A 26 -7.20 -11.11 2.30
N ILE A 27 -6.55 -12.25 2.49
CA ILE A 27 -6.97 -13.52 1.88
C ILE A 27 -7.11 -14.58 2.96
N VAL A 28 -8.23 -15.28 2.97
CA VAL A 28 -8.46 -16.46 3.80
C VAL A 28 -8.07 -17.70 2.99
N ILE A 29 -7.14 -18.48 3.52
CA ILE A 29 -6.62 -19.70 2.89
C ILE A 29 -6.82 -20.93 3.78
N LEU A 30 -7.12 -22.06 3.15
CA LEU A 30 -7.25 -23.36 3.80
C LEU A 30 -6.00 -24.21 3.55
N VAL A 31 -5.45 -24.76 4.63
CA VAL A 31 -4.28 -25.64 4.63
C VAL A 31 -4.57 -26.87 5.52
N PRO A 32 -4.06 -28.07 5.17
CA PRO A 32 -4.18 -29.24 6.03
C PRO A 32 -3.43 -29.06 7.36
N ILE A 33 -3.99 -29.58 8.46
CA ILE A 33 -3.41 -29.47 9.80
C ILE A 33 -2.15 -30.32 9.94
N ASP A 34 -2.21 -31.58 9.51
CA ASP A 34 -1.16 -32.59 9.80
C ASP A 34 -0.17 -32.81 8.64
N LYS A 35 -0.23 -32.00 7.58
CA LYS A 35 0.62 -32.18 6.40
C LYS A 35 1.26 -30.87 5.97
N GLN A 36 2.56 -30.94 5.70
CA GLN A 36 3.23 -29.85 5.02
C GLN A 36 2.78 -29.79 3.56
N THR A 37 2.33 -28.62 3.15
CA THR A 37 1.91 -28.33 1.78
C THR A 37 2.55 -27.03 1.31
N GLU A 38 2.87 -26.98 0.02
CA GLU A 38 3.27 -25.74 -0.65
C GLU A 38 2.06 -24.97 -1.19
N TRP A 39 0.92 -25.64 -1.37
CA TRP A 39 -0.28 -25.05 -1.96
C TRP A 39 -1.38 -24.87 -0.91
N ALA A 40 -2.10 -23.77 -1.02
CA ALA A 40 -3.28 -23.48 -0.22
C ALA A 40 -4.49 -23.20 -1.12
N ALA A 41 -5.67 -23.59 -0.65
CA ALA A 41 -6.93 -23.26 -1.31
C ALA A 41 -7.41 -21.89 -0.83
N VAL A 42 -7.83 -21.03 -1.77
CA VAL A 42 -8.40 -19.72 -1.44
C VAL A 42 -9.88 -19.90 -1.13
N GLU A 43 -10.29 -19.51 0.08
CA GLU A 43 -11.69 -19.52 0.52
C GLU A 43 -12.37 -18.18 0.23
N ASN A 44 -11.70 -17.07 0.60
CA ASN A 44 -12.26 -15.73 0.47
C ASN A 44 -11.16 -14.67 0.28
N ILE A 45 -11.51 -13.54 -0.35
CA ILE A 45 -10.67 -12.33 -0.44
C ILE A 45 -11.46 -11.16 0.16
N VAL A 46 -10.92 -10.57 1.21
CA VAL A 46 -11.46 -9.37 1.87
C VAL A 46 -10.72 -8.17 1.29
N LYS A 47 -11.49 -7.26 0.67
CA LYS A 47 -10.91 -6.04 0.10
C LYS A 47 -10.30 -5.20 1.20
N GLY A 48 -9.02 -4.88 1.04
CA GLY A 48 -8.33 -3.94 1.91
C GLY A 48 -9.07 -2.61 1.80
N GLY A 49 -9.92 -2.32 2.79
CA GLY A 49 -10.79 -1.17 2.73
C GLY A 49 -9.95 0.08 2.47
N GLU A 50 -10.29 0.82 1.42
CA GLU A 50 -9.92 2.22 1.36
C GLU A 50 -10.41 2.83 2.67
N ARG A 51 -9.49 3.08 3.61
CA ARG A 51 -9.77 4.05 4.66
C ARG A 51 -9.96 5.36 3.92
N GLN A 52 -11.19 5.67 3.52
CA GLN A 52 -11.56 6.99 3.07
C GLN A 52 -11.13 7.95 4.19
N PRO A 53 -10.20 8.89 3.93
CA PRO A 53 -9.66 9.78 4.95
C PRO A 53 -10.65 10.90 5.36
N ASN A 54 -11.95 10.60 5.46
CA ASN A 54 -12.99 11.59 5.64
C ASN A 54 -13.99 11.16 6.72
N ALA A 55 -13.54 11.28 7.97
CA ALA A 55 -14.36 11.65 9.12
C ALA A 55 -13.42 12.32 10.15
N ASP A 56 -13.80 13.52 10.59
CA ASP A 56 -13.19 14.34 11.64
C ASP A 56 -12.17 15.41 11.16
N SER A 57 -12.70 16.40 10.45
CA SER A 57 -12.21 17.78 10.47
C SER A 57 -12.60 18.45 11.80
N ASP A 58 -11.69 18.49 12.78
CA ASP A 58 -11.68 19.57 13.80
C ASP A 58 -10.39 19.59 14.66
N VAL A 59 -9.71 20.75 14.65
CA VAL A 59 -8.82 21.30 15.70
C VAL A 59 -7.44 20.61 15.92
N SER A 60 -6.26 21.23 15.87
CA SER A 60 -5.81 22.63 15.85
C SER A 60 -4.50 22.75 15.05
N THR A 61 -4.43 23.77 14.20
CA THR A 61 -3.18 24.32 13.67
C THR A 61 -2.40 24.92 14.83
N VAL A 62 -1.28 24.32 15.24
CA VAL A 62 -0.32 24.99 16.13
C VAL A 62 0.76 25.62 15.25
N THR A 63 0.53 26.87 14.90
CA THR A 63 1.54 27.78 14.36
C THR A 63 2.53 28.10 15.47
N LEU A 64 3.78 27.63 15.35
CA LEU A 64 4.92 28.26 16.00
C LEU A 64 5.80 28.85 14.90
N GLN A 65 5.70 30.17 14.78
CA GLN A 65 6.45 31.03 13.90
C GLN A 65 7.42 31.81 14.77
N GLU A 66 8.73 31.71 14.49
CA GLU A 66 9.76 32.73 14.76
C GLU A 66 11.01 32.32 13.97
N LYS A 67 11.33 33.02 12.86
CA LYS A 67 12.36 34.11 12.77
C LYS A 67 13.77 33.59 13.07
N ASP A 68 14.80 33.69 12.22
CA ASP A 68 15.18 34.77 11.30
C ASP A 68 16.01 34.26 10.07
N THR A 69 15.87 35.03 9.00
CA THR A 69 16.52 35.18 7.66
C THR A 69 18.05 35.01 7.53
N PRO A 70 18.67 35.19 6.32
CA PRO A 70 18.39 34.62 4.99
C PRO A 70 19.71 34.05 4.37
N SER A 71 19.65 33.24 3.31
CA SER A 71 20.83 33.00 2.46
C SER A 71 20.45 33.13 1.00
N VAL A 72 21.20 34.03 0.36
CA VAL A 72 20.98 34.74 -0.90
C VAL A 72 20.99 33.80 -2.12
N GLU A 73 20.03 34.00 -3.03
CA GLU A 73 20.03 33.49 -4.40
C GLU A 73 21.20 34.05 -5.23
N LYS A 74 21.78 33.19 -6.08
CA LYS A 74 22.38 33.49 -7.40
C LYS A 74 22.60 32.13 -8.08
N GLU A 75 22.35 31.88 -9.36
CA GLU A 75 21.98 32.72 -10.49
C GLU A 75 21.41 31.80 -11.58
N LYS A 76 20.42 32.30 -12.32
CA LYS A 76 19.86 31.72 -13.54
C LYS A 76 20.98 31.48 -14.59
N GLN A 77 21.00 30.32 -15.24
CA GLN A 77 21.49 30.24 -16.62
C GLN A 77 20.35 29.75 -17.51
N LEU A 78 20.14 30.52 -18.57
CA LEU A 78 18.95 30.65 -19.38
C LEU A 78 19.12 29.77 -20.63
N ASP A 79 18.55 28.57 -20.62
CA ASP A 79 18.45 27.75 -21.83
C ASP A 79 17.04 27.96 -22.41
N ASP A 80 16.95 28.85 -23.39
CA ASP A 80 15.85 28.89 -24.35
C ASP A 80 16.22 29.83 -25.50
N LEU A 81 16.62 29.24 -26.65
CA LEU A 81 15.87 29.30 -27.92
C LEU A 81 16.78 29.03 -29.12
N GLU A 82 16.45 27.97 -29.87
CA GLU A 82 16.68 27.87 -31.31
C GLU A 82 16.19 29.15 -32.01
N ILE A 83 17.05 29.76 -32.84
CA ILE A 83 16.94 29.84 -34.33
C ILE A 83 18.37 29.90 -34.90
#